data_AF-A0A948Z6M4-F1
#
_entry.id   AF-A0A948Z6M4-F1
#
_cell.length_a   1.000
_cell.length_b   1.000
_cell.length_c   1.000
_cell.angle_alpha   90.00
_cell.angle_beta   90.00
_cell.angle_gamma   90.00
#
_symmetry.space_group_name_H-M   'P 1'
#
loop_
_entity.id
_entity.type
_entity.pdbx_description
1 polymer ?
#
loop_
_entity_poly.entity_id
_entity_poly.type
_entity_poly.pdbx_seq_one_letter_code
_entity_poly.pdbx_strand_id
1 'polypeptide(L)'
;MGIGETADLFVWNYDWRRPVSEIVERFDEFVDEKIPVEKNFTIVGHSLGGMVGRMWAQDNKDDTRLNKVISLGSPHLGAIKAYNAWSGAEFGGGVSSIALNVLLQLNKKNYPISSVELVQDFSPSLKDILPVFDFAKYGSDLIPYQGLYTVNNYVKNKNESVLDISDTLLTVGGIGFDTSEYAVLGERSTFDKLLGRWVDGRPLRYEDTLLGDGTVLQKSAIVDGFGSNSVFSNHGEIVDNSTAYVLNELGFEADDILVSDVLDLSDSLVFYIGSPAYLKVFCGGDEPVESDETGFVVVENRGDINGCGVNVIPIGSGGEYHLITGNSGNEDSWRYFEDNISIGETKFYFFDVEEKEMFLGFWTDPVYELIRKDCNLLLNQYPFDEDLLGCVVFAEENNSDSLLDVIFSFRKRKKEMVLSTRLVENLGDVINTELTGTVTYEEADEKLRQMKIEKSLIDRITRLKEAKGQQPDQFGAVSYRWAGILLLSI
;
A
#
# COMPACT_ATOMS: atom_id res chain seq x y z
N MET A 1 -21.17 4.91 23.06
CA MET A 1 -22.21 5.97 23.08
C MET A 1 -22.64 6.23 21.65
N GLY A 2 -23.94 6.38 21.39
CA GLY A 2 -24.43 6.75 20.07
C GLY A 2 -24.14 8.22 19.79
N ILE A 3 -22.92 8.53 19.36
CA ILE A 3 -22.62 9.81 18.72
C ILE A 3 -23.14 9.71 17.28
N GLY A 4 -24.46 9.62 17.12
CA GLY A 4 -25.05 10.01 15.83
C GLY A 4 -24.68 11.48 15.62
N GLU A 5 -24.42 11.87 14.37
CA GLU A 5 -24.07 13.24 13.95
C GLU A 5 -24.83 14.28 14.80
N THR A 6 -24.18 14.77 15.86
CA THR A 6 -24.72 15.88 16.64
C THR A 6 -24.31 17.17 15.94
N ALA A 7 -25.06 18.25 16.14
CA ALA A 7 -24.72 19.56 15.58
C ALA A 7 -23.33 20.10 16.02
N ASP A 8 -22.66 19.43 16.96
CA ASP A 8 -21.38 19.81 17.56
C ASP A 8 -20.24 18.82 17.25
N LEU A 9 -20.47 17.79 16.42
CA LEU A 9 -19.42 16.90 15.89
C LEU A 9 -19.27 17.10 14.38
N PHE A 10 -18.08 17.49 13.95
CA PHE A 10 -17.73 17.66 12.54
C PHE A 10 -16.67 16.63 12.16
N VAL A 11 -16.99 15.76 11.20
CA VAL A 11 -16.05 14.78 10.65
C VAL A 11 -15.48 15.33 9.36
N TRP A 12 -14.15 15.45 9.29
CA TRP A 12 -13.45 15.87 8.10
C TRP A 12 -12.67 14.71 7.50
N ASN A 13 -13.21 14.16 6.41
CA ASN A 13 -12.53 13.17 5.60
C ASN A 13 -11.74 13.88 4.50
N TYR A 14 -10.54 13.39 4.19
CA TYR A 14 -9.65 14.00 3.22
C TYR A 14 -8.86 12.95 2.43
N ASP A 15 -8.34 13.38 1.29
CA ASP A 15 -7.44 12.57 0.47
C ASP A 15 -6.05 12.55 1.11
N TRP A 16 -5.81 11.57 2.00
CA TRP A 16 -4.57 11.40 2.77
C TRP A 16 -3.31 11.18 1.93
N ARG A 17 -3.46 10.98 0.61
CA ARG A 17 -2.34 10.83 -0.33
C ARG A 17 -1.70 12.16 -0.72
N ARG A 18 -2.45 13.25 -0.63
CA ARG A 18 -2.03 14.59 -1.07
C ARG A 18 -0.90 15.13 -0.20
N PRO A 19 -0.06 16.06 -0.70
CA PRO A 19 0.91 16.75 0.14
C PRO A 19 0.26 17.31 1.41
N VAL A 20 0.90 17.18 2.56
CA VAL A 20 0.29 17.55 3.86
C VAL A 20 -0.01 19.04 3.93
N SER A 21 0.76 19.88 3.24
CA SER A 21 0.47 21.29 3.07
C SER A 21 -0.89 21.55 2.38
N GLU A 22 -1.19 20.84 1.30
CA GLU A 22 -2.49 20.93 0.61
C GLU A 22 -3.63 20.41 1.49
N ILE A 23 -3.37 19.36 2.26
CA ILE A 23 -4.33 18.82 3.23
C ILE A 23 -4.65 19.88 4.30
N VAL A 24 -3.64 20.56 4.87
CA VAL A 24 -3.82 21.63 5.86
C VAL A 24 -4.60 22.82 5.29
N GLU A 25 -4.32 23.23 4.05
CA GLU A 25 -5.05 24.32 3.37
C GLU A 25 -6.54 23.97 3.20
N ARG A 26 -6.85 22.74 2.76
CA ARG A 26 -8.24 22.29 2.64
C ARG A 26 -8.94 22.10 3.99
N PHE A 27 -8.17 21.78 5.04
CA PHE A 27 -8.72 21.74 6.39
C PHE A 27 -9.12 23.12 6.87
N ASP A 28 -8.33 24.14 6.53
CA ASP A 28 -8.63 25.54 6.82
C ASP A 28 -9.95 25.97 6.17
N GLU A 29 -10.13 25.66 4.87
CA GLU A 29 -11.38 25.90 4.16
C GLU A 29 -12.58 25.21 4.84
N PHE A 30 -12.40 23.97 5.31
CA PHE A 30 -13.42 23.24 6.04
C PHE A 30 -13.78 23.90 7.37
N VAL A 31 -12.79 24.33 8.15
CA VAL A 31 -13.01 25.02 9.43
C VAL A 31 -13.78 26.32 9.21
N ASP A 32 -13.40 27.10 8.20
CA ASP A 32 -14.08 28.35 7.85
C ASP A 32 -15.51 28.14 7.35
N GLU A 33 -15.77 27.06 6.60
CA GLU A 33 -17.10 26.77 6.08
C GLU A 33 -18.03 26.19 7.16
N LYS A 34 -17.53 25.29 8.01
CA LYS A 34 -18.37 24.47 8.88
C LYS A 34 -18.44 24.96 10.31
N ILE A 35 -17.43 25.66 10.82
CA ILE A 35 -17.35 26.04 12.23
C ILE A 35 -17.78 27.50 12.40
N PRO A 36 -18.87 27.78 13.13
CA PRO A 36 -19.35 29.14 13.34
C PRO A 36 -18.30 30.03 14.02
N VAL A 37 -18.27 31.32 13.65
CA VAL A 37 -17.25 32.29 14.12
C VAL A 37 -17.30 32.51 15.64
N GLU A 38 -18.47 32.33 16.25
CA GLU A 38 -18.70 32.48 17.68
C GLU A 38 -18.46 31.21 18.50
N LYS A 39 -18.10 30.09 17.85
CA LYS A 39 -17.94 28.79 18.50
C LYS A 39 -16.46 28.44 18.65
N ASN A 40 -16.07 28.15 19.89
CA ASN A 40 -14.79 27.52 20.15
C ASN A 40 -14.87 26.04 19.75
N PHE A 41 -13.74 25.48 19.34
CA PHE A 41 -13.66 24.08 18.92
C PHE A 41 -12.35 23.43 19.35
N THR A 42 -12.37 22.10 19.39
CA THR A 42 -11.20 21.25 19.63
C THR A 42 -11.00 20.37 18.42
N ILE A 43 -9.76 20.24 17.97
CA ILE A 43 -9.39 19.31 16.91
C ILE A 43 -8.92 18.02 17.56
N VAL A 44 -9.47 16.89 17.16
CA VAL A 44 -8.97 15.56 17.54
C VAL A 44 -8.54 14.85 16.26
N GLY A 45 -7.29 14.41 16.21
CA GLY A 45 -6.74 13.78 15.01
C GLY A 45 -5.87 12.58 15.35
N HIS A 46 -6.07 11.49 14.62
CA HIS A 46 -5.23 10.29 14.70
C HIS A 46 -4.18 10.27 13.59
N SER A 47 -2.98 9.75 13.90
CA SER A 47 -1.89 9.56 12.94
C SER A 47 -1.63 10.82 12.11
N LEU A 48 -1.76 10.77 10.78
CA LEU A 48 -1.63 11.93 9.90
C LEU A 48 -2.60 13.08 10.25
N GLY A 49 -3.83 12.76 10.65
CA GLY A 49 -4.84 13.78 10.99
C GLY A 49 -4.45 14.64 12.18
N GLY A 50 -3.75 14.08 13.17
CA GLY A 50 -3.25 14.87 14.30
C GLY A 50 -2.05 15.75 13.92
N MET A 51 -1.24 15.35 12.93
CA MET A 51 -0.23 16.25 12.35
C MET A 51 -0.89 17.40 11.58
N VAL A 52 -1.95 17.13 10.81
CA VAL A 52 -2.71 18.16 10.10
C VAL A 52 -3.29 19.16 11.09
N GLY A 53 -3.98 18.70 12.15
CA GLY A 53 -4.53 19.57 13.17
C GLY A 53 -3.47 20.42 13.88
N ARG A 54 -2.32 19.82 14.19
CA ARG A 54 -1.17 20.55 14.74
C ARG A 54 -0.68 21.63 13.77
N MET A 55 -0.41 21.28 12.52
CA MET A 55 0.13 22.20 11.53
C MET A 55 -0.84 23.34 11.19
N TRP A 56 -2.14 23.04 11.16
CA TRP A 56 -3.20 24.03 11.03
C TRP A 56 -3.17 25.02 12.19
N ALA A 57 -3.07 24.54 13.44
CA ALA A 57 -2.95 25.43 14.61
C ALA A 57 -1.70 26.32 14.55
N GLN A 58 -0.60 25.83 13.98
CA GLN A 58 0.61 26.64 13.78
C GLN A 58 0.42 27.74 12.72
N ASP A 59 -0.31 27.44 11.64
CA ASP A 59 -0.60 28.41 10.58
C ASP A 59 -1.67 29.42 10.99
N ASN A 60 -2.58 29.02 11.87
CA ASN A 60 -3.71 29.80 12.37
C ASN A 60 -3.61 30.12 13.86
N LYS A 61 -2.39 30.43 14.35
CA LYS A 61 -2.15 30.70 15.79
C LYS A 61 -2.92 31.89 16.36
N ASP A 62 -3.40 32.79 15.50
CA ASP A 62 -4.21 33.95 15.88
C ASP A 62 -5.71 33.61 15.93
N ASP A 63 -6.14 32.40 15.54
CA ASP A 63 -7.53 31.96 15.64
C ASP A 63 -7.88 31.63 17.10
N THR A 64 -8.49 32.61 17.77
CA THR A 64 -8.91 32.51 19.17
C THR A 64 -10.04 31.51 19.42
N ARG A 65 -10.66 30.94 18.37
CA ARG A 65 -11.68 29.90 18.50
C ARG A 65 -11.08 28.54 18.85
N LEU A 66 -9.82 28.29 18.49
CA LEU A 66 -9.15 27.03 18.78
C LEU A 66 -8.92 26.90 20.28
N ASN A 67 -9.53 25.89 20.89
CA ASN A 67 -9.30 25.54 22.30
C ASN A 67 -8.07 24.62 22.44
N LYS A 68 -8.08 23.49 21.72
CA LYS A 68 -7.05 22.46 21.83
C LYS A 68 -6.92 21.66 20.53
N VAL A 69 -5.74 21.11 20.29
CA VAL A 69 -5.48 20.03 19.35
C VAL A 69 -5.07 18.80 20.16
N ILE A 70 -5.79 17.70 20.01
CA ILE A 70 -5.46 16.42 20.63
C ILE A 70 -5.00 15.47 19.51
N SER A 71 -3.70 15.17 19.46
CA SER A 71 -3.12 14.29 18.46
C SER A 71 -2.87 12.89 19.03
N LEU A 72 -3.35 11.84 18.36
CA LEU A 72 -3.23 10.45 18.80
C LEU A 72 -2.28 9.68 17.86
N GLY A 73 -1.13 9.23 18.36
CA GLY A 73 -0.16 8.44 17.58
C GLY A 73 0.44 9.20 16.40
N SER A 74 0.38 10.53 16.39
CA SER A 74 0.78 11.34 15.23
C SER A 74 2.30 11.41 15.07
N PRO A 75 2.88 11.12 13.89
CA PRO A 75 4.32 11.11 13.70
C PRO A 75 4.90 12.53 13.56
N HIS A 76 4.92 13.32 14.65
CA HIS A 76 5.41 14.70 14.69
C HIS A 76 6.88 14.85 14.29
N LEU A 77 7.68 13.79 14.45
CA LEU A 77 9.06 13.72 13.92
C LEU A 77 9.21 12.70 12.78
N GLY A 78 8.11 12.23 12.19
CA GLY A 78 8.07 11.21 11.15
C GLY A 78 8.17 9.76 11.66
N ALA A 79 8.06 8.80 10.75
CA ALA A 79 8.09 7.36 11.06
C ALA A 79 8.98 6.58 10.09
N ILE A 80 9.74 5.59 10.56
CA ILE A 80 10.63 4.78 9.70
C ILE A 80 9.82 3.98 8.68
N LYS A 81 8.61 3.52 9.02
CA LYS A 81 7.72 2.86 8.05
C LYS A 81 7.43 3.73 6.82
N ALA A 82 7.37 5.06 6.96
CA ALA A 82 7.21 5.96 5.82
C ALA A 82 8.43 5.96 4.90
N TYR A 83 9.64 5.80 5.45
CA TYR A 83 10.86 5.63 4.64
C TYR A 83 10.80 4.35 3.82
N ASN A 84 10.29 3.25 4.40
CA ASN A 84 10.12 1.99 3.68
C ASN A 84 9.12 2.14 2.54
N ALA A 85 7.98 2.77 2.79
CA ALA A 85 6.96 2.98 1.76
C ALA A 85 7.48 3.90 0.65
N TRP A 86 8.05 5.05 1.01
CA TRP A 86 8.51 6.06 0.07
C TRP A 86 9.74 5.63 -0.75
N SER A 87 10.71 4.97 -0.12
CA SER A 87 11.99 4.63 -0.75
C SER A 87 12.02 3.20 -1.28
N GLY A 88 11.24 2.31 -0.68
CA GLY A 88 11.19 0.88 -1.00
C GLY A 88 9.95 0.43 -1.73
N ALA A 89 8.85 1.20 -1.68
CA ALA A 89 7.50 0.72 -1.94
C ALA A 89 7.10 -0.43 -0.99
N GLU A 90 7.54 -0.31 0.28
CA GLU A 90 7.24 -1.27 1.35
C GLU A 90 6.35 -0.65 2.44
N PHE A 91 5.08 -1.04 2.50
CA PHE A 91 3.99 -0.45 3.27
C PHE A 91 3.67 -1.14 4.61
N GLY A 92 4.04 -2.41 4.79
CA GLY A 92 3.65 -3.23 5.94
C GLY A 92 2.12 -3.47 6.06
N GLY A 93 1.64 -3.83 7.25
CA GLY A 93 0.23 -4.14 7.52
C GLY A 93 -0.64 -2.97 8.02
N GLY A 94 -1.96 -3.13 8.00
CA GLY A 94 -2.97 -2.17 8.49
C GLY A 94 -3.93 -1.62 7.42
N VAL A 95 -4.98 -0.89 7.84
CA VAL A 95 -6.04 -0.39 6.93
C VAL A 95 -5.49 0.51 5.82
N SER A 96 -4.60 1.45 6.15
CA SER A 96 -4.03 2.38 5.16
C SER A 96 -3.15 1.66 4.14
N SER A 97 -2.41 0.63 4.54
CA SER A 97 -1.59 -0.15 3.59
C SER A 97 -2.45 -1.04 2.70
N ILE A 98 -3.55 -1.60 3.22
CA ILE A 98 -4.57 -2.30 2.42
C ILE A 98 -5.15 -1.37 1.35
N ALA A 99 -5.65 -0.20 1.76
CA ALA A 99 -6.23 0.77 0.83
C ALA A 99 -5.21 1.25 -0.22
N LEU A 100 -3.98 1.54 0.20
CA LEU A 100 -2.90 1.93 -0.71
C LEU A 100 -2.58 0.81 -1.70
N ASN A 101 -2.43 -0.43 -1.25
CA ASN A 101 -2.16 -1.57 -2.12
C ASN A 101 -3.27 -1.78 -3.15
N VAL A 102 -4.54 -1.78 -2.73
CA VAL A 102 -5.69 -1.86 -3.67
C VAL A 102 -5.61 -0.77 -4.72
N LEU A 103 -5.42 0.48 -4.30
CA LEU A 103 -5.34 1.59 -5.23
C LEU A 103 -4.13 1.50 -6.17
N LEU A 104 -2.98 1.04 -5.69
CA LEU A 104 -1.80 0.82 -6.52
C LEU A 104 -2.07 -0.26 -7.58
N GLN A 105 -2.74 -1.36 -7.21
CA GLN A 105 -3.12 -2.41 -8.17
C GLN A 105 -4.09 -1.87 -9.24
N LEU A 106 -5.09 -1.06 -8.86
CA LEU A 106 -5.97 -0.38 -9.83
C LEU A 106 -5.18 0.56 -10.77
N ASN A 107 -4.16 1.24 -10.25
CA ASN A 107 -3.36 2.20 -11.04
C ASN A 107 -2.28 1.54 -11.90
N LYS A 108 -1.81 0.32 -11.59
CA LYS A 108 -0.84 -0.42 -12.41
C LYS A 108 -1.29 -0.61 -13.86
N LYS A 109 -2.62 -0.62 -14.12
CA LYS A 109 -3.19 -0.62 -15.48
C LYS A 109 -2.66 0.51 -16.37
N ASN A 110 -2.29 1.65 -15.79
CA ASN A 110 -1.94 2.86 -16.55
C ASN A 110 -0.46 3.25 -16.47
N TYR A 111 0.34 2.60 -15.60
CA TYR A 111 1.70 3.06 -15.29
C TYR A 111 2.77 1.96 -15.44
N PRO A 112 3.60 1.98 -16.50
CA PRO A 112 4.77 1.12 -16.64
C PRO A 112 5.97 1.63 -15.81
N ILE A 113 5.69 2.16 -14.61
CA ILE A 113 6.60 2.85 -13.69
C ILE A 113 7.12 1.84 -12.65
N SER A 114 8.33 2.02 -12.11
CA SER A 114 8.80 1.21 -10.98
C SER A 114 7.87 1.38 -9.76
N SER A 115 7.70 0.36 -8.91
CA SER A 115 6.78 0.47 -7.77
C SER A 115 7.04 1.68 -6.88
N VAL A 116 8.30 2.11 -6.74
CA VAL A 116 8.68 3.30 -5.96
C VAL A 116 8.23 4.59 -6.62
N GLU A 117 8.50 4.80 -7.90
CA GLU A 117 8.06 6.01 -8.62
C GLU A 117 6.52 6.11 -8.58
N LEU A 118 5.79 4.98 -8.71
CA LEU A 118 4.34 4.95 -8.59
C LEU A 118 3.87 5.39 -7.19
N VAL A 119 4.49 4.89 -6.12
CA VAL A 119 4.17 5.30 -4.75
C VAL A 119 4.41 6.79 -4.53
N GLN A 120 5.52 7.30 -5.03
CA GLN A 120 5.93 8.69 -4.85
C GLN A 120 4.97 9.65 -5.57
N ASP A 121 4.53 9.29 -6.77
CA ASP A 121 3.56 10.07 -7.54
C ASP A 121 2.14 9.94 -6.96
N PHE A 122 1.78 8.75 -6.47
CA PHE A 122 0.44 8.45 -6.00
C PHE A 122 0.15 8.97 -4.60
N SER A 123 1.13 8.90 -3.69
CA SER A 123 1.00 9.33 -2.29
C SER A 123 2.16 10.21 -1.83
N PRO A 124 2.29 11.45 -2.36
CA PRO A 124 3.26 12.44 -1.89
C PRO A 124 3.31 12.66 -0.37
N SER A 125 2.20 12.48 0.35
CA SER A 125 2.13 12.59 1.82
C SER A 125 3.14 11.71 2.56
N LEU A 126 3.51 10.56 1.98
CA LEU A 126 4.51 9.67 2.58
C LEU A 126 5.87 10.37 2.75
N LYS A 127 6.22 11.27 1.84
CA LYS A 127 7.42 12.11 1.95
C LYS A 127 7.32 13.07 3.15
N ASP A 128 6.13 13.61 3.36
CA ASP A 128 5.84 14.58 4.42
C ASP A 128 5.74 13.94 5.81
N ILE A 129 5.80 12.61 5.92
CA ILE A 129 5.90 11.89 7.20
C ILE A 129 7.21 11.09 7.35
N LEU A 130 8.21 11.34 6.47
CA LEU A 130 9.54 10.77 6.66
C LEU A 130 10.19 11.28 7.95
N PRO A 131 11.05 10.47 8.61
CA PRO A 131 11.75 10.87 9.81
C PRO A 131 12.55 12.17 9.62
N VAL A 132 12.48 13.05 10.61
CA VAL A 132 13.32 14.27 10.71
C VAL A 132 14.35 14.18 11.85
N PHE A 133 14.64 12.96 12.30
CA PHE A 133 15.67 12.62 13.27
C PHE A 133 16.68 11.64 12.68
N ASP A 134 17.79 11.44 13.36
CA ASP A 134 18.85 10.52 12.93
C ASP A 134 18.40 9.05 13.15
N PHE A 135 17.80 8.46 12.12
CA PHE A 135 17.26 7.10 12.17
C PHE A 135 18.13 6.08 11.40
N ALA A 136 18.96 6.55 10.47
CA ALA A 136 19.73 5.68 9.59
C ALA A 136 21.12 5.38 10.17
N LYS A 137 21.59 4.14 10.01
CA LYS A 137 22.95 3.71 10.37
C LYS A 137 23.64 3.03 9.20
N TYR A 138 24.96 3.18 9.09
CA TYR A 138 25.80 2.32 8.25
C TYR A 138 26.72 1.49 9.15
N GLY A 139 26.48 0.19 9.25
CA GLY A 139 27.09 -0.63 10.31
C GLY A 139 26.63 -0.15 11.70
N SER A 140 27.55 0.34 12.52
CA SER A 140 27.26 0.95 13.83
C SER A 140 27.15 2.48 13.80
N ASP A 141 27.57 3.10 12.70
CA ASP A 141 27.74 4.55 12.64
C ASP A 141 26.42 5.21 12.25
N LEU A 142 26.00 6.19 13.06
CA LEU A 142 24.78 6.95 12.82
C LEU A 142 25.00 7.92 11.64
N ILE A 143 24.06 7.92 10.70
CA ILE A 143 24.01 8.87 9.60
C ILE A 143 23.13 10.04 10.07
N PRO A 144 23.69 11.27 10.16
CA PRO A 144 22.88 12.44 10.47
C PRO A 144 21.79 12.63 9.41
N TYR A 145 20.60 13.07 9.82
CA TYR A 145 19.48 13.38 8.92
C TYR A 145 19.89 14.25 7.73
N GLN A 146 20.76 15.24 7.96
CA GLN A 146 21.25 16.15 6.92
C GLN A 146 22.17 15.48 5.89
N GLY A 147 22.69 14.29 6.21
CA GLY A 147 23.51 13.46 5.31
C GLY A 147 22.69 12.55 4.40
N LEU A 148 21.37 12.49 4.59
CA LEU A 148 20.46 11.74 3.72
C LEU A 148 20.14 12.54 2.45
N TYR A 149 19.99 11.85 1.33
CA TYR A 149 19.42 12.35 0.09
C TYR A 149 17.92 12.60 0.20
N THR A 150 17.18 11.70 0.85
CA THR A 150 15.73 11.84 1.02
C THR A 150 15.42 12.51 2.34
N VAL A 151 15.03 13.78 2.28
CA VAL A 151 14.74 14.60 3.46
C VAL A 151 13.34 15.21 3.42
N ASN A 152 12.72 15.31 4.60
CA ASN A 152 11.45 15.98 4.83
C ASN A 152 11.68 17.37 5.41
N ASN A 153 11.78 18.37 4.52
CA ASN A 153 11.95 19.76 4.94
C ASN A 153 10.66 20.36 5.51
N TYR A 154 9.50 19.86 5.10
CA TYR A 154 8.22 20.43 5.52
C TYR A 154 7.98 20.24 7.02
N VAL A 155 8.03 19.00 7.52
CA VAL A 155 7.90 18.72 8.96
C VAL A 155 9.06 19.34 9.74
N LYS A 156 10.28 19.28 9.21
CA LYS A 156 11.44 19.87 9.87
C LYS A 156 11.24 21.37 10.12
N ASN A 157 10.80 22.12 9.11
CA ASN A 157 10.53 23.55 9.24
C ASN A 157 9.33 23.80 10.17
N LYS A 158 8.27 22.99 10.09
CA LYS A 158 7.12 23.08 11.01
C LYS A 158 7.50 22.79 12.46
N ASN A 159 8.52 21.99 12.73
CA ASN A 159 9.01 21.76 14.09
C ASN A 159 9.72 22.98 14.67
N GLU A 160 10.19 23.94 13.86
CA GLU A 160 10.83 25.17 14.35
C GLU A 160 9.85 26.12 15.06
N SER A 161 8.56 26.08 14.70
CA SER A 161 7.51 26.93 15.28
C SER A 161 6.51 26.16 16.15
N VAL A 162 6.80 24.90 16.53
CA VAL A 162 5.84 24.10 17.32
C VAL A 162 5.60 24.71 18.71
N LEU A 163 6.60 25.39 19.28
CA LEU A 163 6.49 26.07 20.57
C LEU A 163 5.46 27.20 20.59
N ASP A 164 5.10 27.76 19.43
CA ASP A 164 4.07 28.81 19.33
C ASP A 164 2.67 28.30 19.76
N ILE A 165 2.47 26.98 19.81
CA ILE A 165 1.20 26.33 20.15
C ILE A 165 1.30 25.43 21.39
N SER A 166 2.26 25.68 22.30
CA SER A 166 2.49 24.86 23.49
C SER A 166 1.27 24.69 24.38
N ASP A 167 0.46 25.73 24.47
CA ASP A 167 -0.69 25.78 25.37
C ASP A 167 -1.94 25.13 24.75
N THR A 168 -1.94 24.90 23.43
CA THR A 168 -3.09 24.37 22.69
C THR A 168 -2.86 22.94 22.19
N LEU A 169 -1.63 22.44 22.12
CA LEU A 169 -1.34 21.08 21.64
C LEU A 169 -1.22 20.08 22.79
N LEU A 170 -1.96 18.98 22.67
CA LEU A 170 -1.90 17.80 23.51
C LEU A 170 -1.55 16.58 22.65
N THR A 171 -0.58 15.78 23.10
CA THR A 171 -0.06 14.63 22.34
C THR A 171 -0.26 13.31 23.08
N VAL A 172 -0.74 12.28 22.40
CA VAL A 172 -0.88 10.93 22.95
C VAL A 172 -0.02 9.97 22.12
N GLY A 173 0.94 9.32 22.75
CA GLY A 173 1.83 8.34 22.11
C GLY A 173 1.55 6.92 22.57
N GLY A 174 1.61 5.95 21.67
CA GLY A 174 1.53 4.54 22.04
C GLY A 174 2.89 3.98 22.48
N ILE A 175 2.85 2.99 23.37
CA ILE A 175 4.02 2.26 23.87
C ILE A 175 3.69 0.76 23.97
N GLY A 176 4.73 -0.07 24.06
CA GLY A 176 4.61 -1.50 24.33
C GLY A 176 4.71 -2.40 23.11
N PHE A 177 4.91 -1.83 21.91
CA PHE A 177 4.97 -2.57 20.66
C PHE A 177 6.31 -2.33 19.95
N ASP A 178 6.88 -3.39 19.38
CA ASP A 178 8.16 -3.33 18.67
C ASP A 178 8.08 -2.31 17.53
N THR A 179 8.83 -1.22 17.69
CA THR A 179 8.83 -0.08 16.77
C THR A 179 10.25 0.24 16.37
N SER A 180 10.51 0.31 15.07
CA SER A 180 11.85 0.57 14.55
C SER A 180 12.35 1.94 14.97
N GLU A 181 13.45 1.95 15.72
CA GLU A 181 14.16 3.16 16.11
C GLU A 181 15.30 3.49 15.14
N TYR A 182 15.97 2.46 14.62
CA TYR A 182 17.00 2.62 13.61
C TYR A 182 16.81 1.67 12.43
N ALA A 183 17.13 2.16 11.23
CA ALA A 183 17.30 1.36 10.04
C ALA A 183 18.79 1.21 9.75
N VAL A 184 19.30 -0.02 9.77
CA VAL A 184 20.70 -0.30 9.42
C VAL A 184 20.78 -0.51 7.93
N LEU A 185 21.32 0.49 7.25
CA LEU A 185 21.39 0.57 5.80
C LEU A 185 22.64 -0.13 5.27
N GLY A 186 22.47 -0.81 4.16
CA GLY A 186 23.51 -1.41 3.36
C GLY A 186 23.60 -0.82 1.97
N GLU A 187 24.56 -1.35 1.21
CA GLU A 187 24.72 -1.00 -0.19
C GLU A 187 23.47 -1.35 -1.01
N ARG A 188 23.14 -0.44 -1.92
CA ARG A 188 22.10 -0.66 -2.92
C ARG A 188 22.62 -1.65 -3.96
N SER A 189 21.83 -2.68 -4.26
CA SER A 189 22.10 -3.57 -5.39
C SER A 189 22.05 -2.79 -6.72
N THR A 190 22.59 -3.38 -7.79
CA THR A 190 22.46 -2.83 -9.14
C THR A 190 20.98 -2.60 -9.50
N PHE A 191 20.11 -3.50 -9.07
CA PHE A 191 18.66 -3.36 -9.23
C PHE A 191 18.09 -2.21 -8.41
N ASP A 192 18.45 -2.05 -7.14
CA ASP A 192 17.97 -0.92 -6.32
C ASP A 192 18.37 0.42 -6.95
N LYS A 193 19.62 0.54 -7.41
CA LYS A 193 20.13 1.72 -8.13
C LYS A 193 19.29 2.01 -9.37
N LEU A 194 19.02 0.95 -10.14
CA LEU A 194 18.28 1.08 -11.37
C LEU A 194 16.77 1.15 -11.17
N LEU A 195 16.18 0.75 -10.06
CA LEU A 195 14.76 0.95 -9.78
C LEU A 195 14.49 2.23 -8.99
N GLY A 196 15.54 2.99 -8.65
CA GLY A 196 15.42 4.16 -7.80
C GLY A 196 15.09 3.82 -6.34
N ARG A 197 15.07 2.54 -5.97
CA ARG A 197 14.81 2.09 -4.60
C ARG A 197 15.94 2.51 -3.67
N TRP A 198 15.57 2.81 -2.43
CA TRP A 198 16.49 2.95 -1.31
C TRP A 198 17.61 3.96 -1.57
N VAL A 199 17.27 5.18 -2.01
CA VAL A 199 18.26 6.17 -2.44
C VAL A 199 19.34 6.41 -1.38
N ASP A 200 18.96 6.35 -0.11
CA ASP A 200 19.84 6.52 1.06
C ASP A 200 20.56 5.23 1.51
N GLY A 201 20.19 4.07 0.96
CA GLY A 201 20.71 2.75 1.32
C GLY A 201 19.59 1.76 1.65
N ARG A 202 19.79 0.48 1.31
CA ARG A 202 18.77 -0.57 1.50
C ARG A 202 18.77 -1.00 2.98
N PRO A 203 17.62 -0.98 3.69
CA PRO A 203 17.53 -1.55 5.02
C PRO A 203 17.92 -3.03 5.01
N LEU A 204 18.94 -3.39 5.78
CA LEU A 204 19.35 -4.78 5.98
C LEU A 204 18.66 -5.40 7.20
N ARG A 205 18.43 -4.57 8.22
CA ARG A 205 17.74 -4.91 9.47
C ARG A 205 17.27 -3.64 10.17
N TYR A 206 16.32 -3.80 11.07
CA TYR A 206 15.88 -2.75 11.97
C TYR A 206 16.39 -3.02 13.38
N GLU A 207 16.53 -1.95 14.16
CA GLU A 207 16.74 -2.02 15.60
C GLU A 207 15.49 -1.45 16.24
N ASP A 208 14.70 -2.32 16.85
CA ASP A 208 13.39 -1.99 17.39
C ASP A 208 13.45 -1.68 18.89
N THR A 209 12.44 -0.95 19.37
CA THR A 209 12.23 -0.62 20.76
C THR A 209 10.76 -0.76 21.12
N LEU A 210 10.46 -1.04 22.39
CA LEU A 210 9.09 -1.03 22.92
C LEU A 210 8.57 0.39 23.20
N LEU A 211 9.40 1.42 22.98
CA LEU A 211 8.99 2.83 23.08
C LEU A 211 8.34 3.30 21.78
N GLY A 212 7.22 2.67 21.43
CA GLY A 212 6.39 3.04 20.29
C GLY A 212 5.15 2.14 20.16
N ASP A 213 4.35 2.44 19.14
CA ASP A 213 3.04 1.83 18.89
C ASP A 213 3.06 0.79 17.75
N GLY A 214 4.25 0.33 17.35
CA GLY A 214 4.48 -0.56 16.21
C GLY A 214 4.61 0.17 14.87
N THR A 215 4.36 1.48 14.81
CA THR A 215 4.50 2.31 13.60
C THR A 215 5.27 3.61 13.87
N VAL A 216 4.88 4.33 14.92
CA VAL A 216 5.43 5.61 15.34
C VAL A 216 6.12 5.43 16.69
N LEU A 217 7.38 5.88 16.75
CA LEU A 217 8.13 5.90 18.01
C LEU A 217 7.48 6.89 18.97
N GLN A 218 7.48 6.58 20.27
CA GLN A 218 6.97 7.47 21.30
C GLN A 218 7.62 8.86 21.23
N LYS A 219 8.94 8.93 21.02
CA LYS A 219 9.67 10.20 20.85
C LYS A 219 9.27 11.00 19.61
N SER A 220 8.63 10.37 18.64
CA SER A 220 8.05 11.02 17.46
C SER A 220 6.59 11.42 17.70
N ALA A 221 5.86 10.64 18.50
CA ALA A 221 4.45 10.90 18.82
C ALA A 221 4.24 11.98 19.91
N ILE A 222 5.18 12.09 20.85
CA ILE A 222 5.13 13.05 21.95
C ILE A 222 6.03 14.23 21.65
N VAL A 223 5.48 15.44 21.83
CA VAL A 223 6.26 16.68 21.74
C VAL A 223 6.69 17.07 23.14
N ASP A 224 8.00 17.00 23.41
CA ASP A 224 8.57 17.30 24.72
C ASP A 224 8.22 18.71 25.21
N GLY A 225 7.77 18.82 26.46
CA GLY A 225 7.40 20.09 27.10
C GLY A 225 5.93 20.50 26.92
N PHE A 226 5.11 19.66 26.27
CA PHE A 226 3.68 19.90 26.02
C PHE A 226 2.82 19.00 26.90
N GLY A 227 1.50 19.23 26.90
CA GLY A 227 0.56 18.25 27.46
C GLY A 227 0.70 16.92 26.73
N SER A 228 0.99 15.85 27.46
CA SER A 228 1.23 14.54 26.83
C SER A 228 0.73 13.38 27.67
N ASN A 229 0.31 12.31 27.00
CA ASN A 229 -0.03 11.02 27.61
C ASN A 229 0.64 9.87 26.84
N SER A 230 0.94 8.76 27.53
CA SER A 230 1.39 7.53 26.90
C SER A 230 0.45 6.40 27.25
N VAL A 231 0.02 5.67 26.24
CA VAL A 231 -0.96 4.59 26.37
C VAL A 231 -0.33 3.30 25.88
N PHE A 232 -0.50 2.20 26.61
CA PHE A 232 -0.08 0.88 26.13
C PHE A 232 -1.04 0.46 25.00
N SER A 233 -0.63 0.63 23.76
CA SER A 233 -1.49 0.47 22.58
C SER A 233 -0.68 0.45 21.29
N ASN A 234 -1.11 -0.33 20.31
CA ASN A 234 -0.56 -0.24 18.96
C ASN A 234 -1.18 0.94 18.20
N HIS A 235 -0.64 1.22 17.02
CA HIS A 235 -1.00 2.39 16.22
C HIS A 235 -2.48 2.42 15.81
N GLY A 236 -3.09 1.26 15.56
CA GLY A 236 -4.50 1.16 15.17
C GLY A 236 -5.44 1.29 16.37
N GLU A 237 -5.06 0.69 17.50
CA GLU A 237 -5.85 0.65 18.74
C GLU A 237 -5.81 1.96 19.54
N ILE A 238 -4.86 2.85 19.26
CA ILE A 238 -4.63 4.03 20.10
C ILE A 238 -5.86 4.95 20.16
N VAL A 239 -6.69 4.96 19.12
CA VAL A 239 -7.94 5.73 19.11
C VAL A 239 -8.89 5.22 20.20
N ASP A 240 -9.11 3.92 20.24
CA ASP A 240 -10.02 3.29 21.20
C ASP A 240 -9.45 3.36 22.61
N ASN A 241 -8.18 2.97 22.78
CA ASN A 241 -7.52 2.95 24.09
C ASN A 241 -7.32 4.35 24.70
N SER A 242 -7.35 5.41 23.88
CA SER A 242 -7.27 6.80 24.35
C SER A 242 -8.63 7.46 24.53
N THR A 243 -9.74 6.79 24.19
CA THR A 243 -11.08 7.43 24.13
C THR A 243 -11.49 8.05 25.46
N ALA A 244 -11.33 7.35 26.59
CA ALA A 244 -11.66 7.88 27.91
C ALA A 244 -10.83 9.12 28.25
N TYR A 245 -9.53 9.10 27.91
CA TYR A 245 -8.65 10.23 28.11
C TYR A 245 -9.05 11.44 27.26
N VAL A 246 -9.33 11.23 25.96
CA VAL A 246 -9.80 12.28 25.05
C VAL A 246 -11.09 12.91 25.56
N LEU A 247 -12.06 12.11 26.01
CA LEU A 247 -13.33 12.61 26.51
C LEU A 247 -13.18 13.42 27.79
N ASN A 248 -12.32 12.99 28.71
CA ASN A 248 -12.00 13.76 29.91
C ASN A 248 -11.35 15.12 29.55
N GLU A 249 -10.44 15.15 28.56
CA GLU A 249 -9.84 16.39 28.05
C GLU A 249 -10.85 17.32 27.35
N LEU A 250 -11.93 16.75 26.81
CA LEU A 250 -13.08 17.48 26.27
C LEU A 250 -14.10 17.90 27.34
N GLY A 251 -13.90 17.50 28.60
CA GLY A 251 -14.76 17.86 29.74
C GLY A 251 -15.95 16.92 29.98
N PHE A 252 -15.95 15.72 29.38
CA PHE A 252 -16.94 14.68 29.64
C PHE A 252 -16.42 13.69 30.69
N GLU A 253 -17.21 13.36 31.70
CA GLU A 253 -16.87 12.30 32.67
C GLU A 253 -17.05 10.93 32.00
N ALA A 254 -15.92 10.25 31.73
CA ALA A 254 -15.90 8.99 30.98
C ALA A 254 -15.16 7.88 31.77
N ASP A 255 -15.65 7.54 32.95
CA ASP A 255 -15.00 6.55 33.83
C ASP A 255 -15.27 5.07 33.44
N ASP A 256 -16.18 4.77 32.50
CA ASP A 256 -16.59 3.39 32.17
C ASP A 256 -16.82 3.15 30.66
N ILE A 257 -15.88 3.52 29.80
CA ILE A 257 -15.96 3.16 28.37
C ILE A 257 -15.32 1.79 28.14
N LEU A 258 -16.17 0.82 27.80
CA LEU A 258 -15.72 -0.48 27.30
C LEU A 258 -15.25 -0.30 25.85
N VAL A 259 -13.94 -0.44 25.66
CA VAL A 259 -13.31 -0.58 24.34
C VAL A 259 -13.72 -1.95 23.78
N SER A 260 -14.26 -1.97 22.56
CA SER A 260 -14.55 -3.22 21.84
C SER A 260 -13.27 -3.85 21.31
N ASP A 261 -13.31 -5.15 21.02
CA ASP A 261 -12.20 -5.84 20.36
C ASP A 261 -11.82 -5.12 19.05
N VAL A 262 -10.54 -4.82 18.91
CA VAL A 262 -9.98 -4.16 17.72
C VAL A 262 -9.55 -5.22 16.71
N LEU A 263 -9.91 -4.99 15.45
CA LEU A 263 -9.59 -5.88 14.34
C LEU A 263 -8.09 -5.75 13.99
N ASP A 264 -7.30 -6.81 14.17
CA ASP A 264 -5.90 -6.84 13.72
C ASP A 264 -5.84 -7.18 12.23
N LEU A 265 -5.47 -6.18 11.43
CA LEU A 265 -5.40 -6.29 9.98
C LEU A 265 -3.97 -6.47 9.44
N SER A 266 -3.01 -6.80 10.30
CA SER A 266 -1.61 -6.96 9.90
C SER A 266 -1.33 -8.23 9.09
N ASP A 267 -2.16 -9.27 9.24
CA ASP A 267 -2.14 -10.51 8.46
C ASP A 267 -3.59 -10.92 8.14
N SER A 268 -4.12 -10.37 7.05
CA SER A 268 -5.50 -10.60 6.64
C SER A 268 -5.56 -10.80 5.13
N LEU A 269 -6.41 -11.73 4.71
CA LEU A 269 -6.75 -11.94 3.32
C LEU A 269 -7.75 -10.87 2.92
N VAL A 270 -7.40 -10.08 1.91
CA VAL A 270 -8.18 -8.96 1.42
C VAL A 270 -8.70 -9.30 0.04
N PHE A 271 -9.98 -9.04 -0.17
CA PHE A 271 -10.64 -9.09 -1.47
C PHE A 271 -11.35 -7.77 -1.70
N TYR A 272 -11.14 -7.19 -2.88
CA TYR A 272 -11.75 -5.95 -3.29
C TYR A 272 -12.39 -6.10 -4.66
N ILE A 273 -13.60 -5.59 -4.83
CA ILE A 273 -14.31 -5.55 -6.12
C ILE A 273 -14.63 -4.12 -6.53
N GLY A 274 -14.17 -3.74 -7.72
CA GLY A 274 -14.63 -2.57 -8.45
C GLY A 274 -15.93 -2.87 -9.20
N SER A 275 -16.92 -1.99 -9.04
CA SER A 275 -18.25 -2.00 -9.69
C SER A 275 -18.20 -2.38 -11.18
N PRO A 276 -19.23 -3.06 -11.75
CA PRO A 276 -20.57 -3.31 -11.20
C PRO A 276 -20.80 -4.76 -10.74
N ALA A 277 -20.10 -5.17 -9.67
CA ALA A 277 -20.29 -6.47 -9.04
C ALA A 277 -20.08 -6.37 -7.52
N TYR A 278 -20.57 -7.37 -6.79
CA TYR A 278 -20.27 -7.60 -5.37
C TYR A 278 -19.67 -9.01 -5.19
N LEU A 279 -18.98 -9.22 -4.07
CA LEU A 279 -18.35 -10.52 -3.75
C LEU A 279 -19.18 -11.31 -2.75
N LYS A 280 -19.09 -12.64 -2.86
CA LYS A 280 -19.28 -13.56 -1.72
C LYS A 280 -18.03 -14.39 -1.56
N VAL A 281 -17.35 -14.22 -0.43
CA VAL A 281 -16.07 -14.89 -0.12
C VAL A 281 -16.29 -15.92 0.98
N PHE A 282 -15.77 -17.12 0.80
CA PHE A 282 -15.80 -18.18 1.81
C PHE A 282 -14.40 -18.78 1.96
N CYS A 283 -13.85 -18.73 3.16
CA CYS A 283 -12.54 -19.27 3.50
C CYS A 283 -12.72 -20.38 4.54
N GLY A 284 -11.94 -21.46 4.46
CA GLY A 284 -11.87 -22.46 5.54
C GLY A 284 -13.17 -23.24 5.89
N GLY A 285 -14.27 -23.05 5.15
CA GLY A 285 -15.57 -23.68 5.43
C GLY A 285 -16.53 -22.83 6.26
N ASP A 286 -16.20 -21.56 6.49
CA ASP A 286 -17.07 -20.58 7.15
C ASP A 286 -18.24 -20.13 6.25
N GLU A 287 -19.24 -19.50 6.87
CA GLU A 287 -20.33 -18.83 6.15
C GLU A 287 -19.77 -17.73 5.22
N PRO A 288 -20.34 -17.57 4.01
CA PRO A 288 -19.83 -16.61 3.06
C PRO A 288 -20.03 -15.17 3.55
N VAL A 289 -18.97 -14.38 3.48
CA VAL A 289 -18.98 -12.95 3.77
C VAL A 289 -19.21 -12.17 2.47
N GLU A 290 -20.20 -11.28 2.46
CA GLU A 290 -20.46 -10.41 1.32
C GLU A 290 -19.57 -9.16 1.39
N SER A 291 -19.17 -8.64 0.22
CA SER A 291 -18.46 -7.36 0.17
C SER A 291 -19.34 -6.22 0.67
N ASP A 292 -18.75 -5.29 1.41
CA ASP A 292 -19.44 -4.09 1.85
C ASP A 292 -19.77 -3.13 0.68
N GLU A 293 -20.40 -2.00 1.00
CA GLU A 293 -20.77 -0.98 0.00
C GLU A 293 -19.55 -0.35 -0.73
N THR A 294 -18.36 -0.49 -0.16
CA THR A 294 -17.09 -0.04 -0.75
C THR A 294 -16.40 -1.15 -1.55
N GLY A 295 -16.95 -2.36 -1.55
CA GLY A 295 -16.47 -3.50 -2.31
C GLY A 295 -15.43 -4.35 -1.58
N PHE A 296 -15.20 -4.14 -0.27
CA PHE A 296 -14.21 -4.89 0.49
C PHE A 296 -14.78 -6.12 1.18
N VAL A 297 -13.99 -7.20 1.21
CA VAL A 297 -14.07 -8.29 2.18
C VAL A 297 -12.69 -8.47 2.78
N VAL A 298 -12.59 -8.47 4.11
CA VAL A 298 -11.33 -8.70 4.82
C VAL A 298 -11.53 -9.87 5.79
N VAL A 299 -10.68 -10.88 5.68
CA VAL A 299 -10.72 -12.09 6.49
C VAL A 299 -9.42 -12.19 7.27
N GLU A 300 -9.51 -12.20 8.61
CA GLU A 300 -8.34 -12.41 9.47
C GLU A 300 -7.68 -13.76 9.16
N ASN A 301 -6.37 -13.75 8.89
CA ASN A 301 -5.63 -14.98 8.63
C ASN A 301 -5.00 -15.49 9.92
N ARG A 302 -5.63 -16.48 10.56
CA ARG A 302 -5.14 -17.08 11.81
C ARG A 302 -4.22 -18.29 11.57
N GLY A 303 -3.79 -18.49 10.31
CA GLY A 303 -2.88 -19.57 9.90
C GLY A 303 -3.57 -20.93 9.67
N ASP A 304 -4.89 -20.97 9.72
CA ASP A 304 -5.74 -22.14 9.48
C ASP A 304 -6.44 -22.12 8.12
N ILE A 305 -6.37 -21.00 7.40
CA ILE A 305 -6.96 -20.85 6.07
C ILE A 305 -5.97 -21.35 5.02
N ASN A 306 -6.30 -22.47 4.39
CA ASN A 306 -5.53 -23.03 3.27
C ASN A 306 -6.10 -22.64 1.90
N GLY A 307 -7.27 -21.99 1.86
CA GLY A 307 -7.88 -21.55 0.62
C GLY A 307 -9.22 -20.83 0.81
N CYS A 308 -9.56 -20.01 -0.19
CA CYS A 308 -10.77 -19.19 -0.22
C CYS A 308 -11.44 -19.27 -1.60
N GLY A 309 -12.74 -19.51 -1.61
CA GLY A 309 -13.58 -19.36 -2.80
C GLY A 309 -14.22 -17.97 -2.86
N VAL A 310 -14.27 -17.39 -4.05
CA VAL A 310 -14.76 -16.05 -4.32
C VAL A 310 -15.76 -16.09 -5.47
N ASN A 311 -17.03 -15.81 -5.17
CA ASN A 311 -18.05 -15.59 -6.18
C ASN A 311 -18.17 -14.09 -6.49
N VAL A 312 -17.98 -13.72 -7.76
CA VAL A 312 -18.29 -12.40 -8.29
C VAL A 312 -19.70 -12.44 -8.86
N ILE A 313 -20.56 -11.53 -8.41
CA ILE A 313 -21.99 -11.50 -8.75
C ILE A 313 -22.35 -10.11 -9.30
N PRO A 314 -23.05 -10.00 -10.44
CA PRO A 314 -23.33 -8.73 -11.10
C PRO A 314 -24.29 -7.86 -10.28
N ILE A 315 -24.04 -6.55 -10.29
CA ILE A 315 -25.01 -5.53 -9.88
C ILE A 315 -25.71 -5.00 -11.14
N GLY A 316 -27.04 -5.00 -11.14
CA GLY A 316 -27.83 -4.55 -12.28
C GLY A 316 -27.62 -5.43 -13.52
N SER A 317 -27.24 -4.83 -14.65
CA SER A 317 -26.96 -5.57 -15.89
C SER A 317 -25.61 -6.28 -15.90
N GLY A 318 -24.76 -6.04 -14.90
CA GLY A 318 -23.34 -6.38 -14.96
C GLY A 318 -22.55 -5.43 -15.87
N GLY A 319 -21.30 -5.79 -16.15
CA GLY A 319 -20.32 -4.99 -16.87
C GLY A 319 -18.89 -5.44 -16.57
N GLU A 320 -17.91 -4.62 -16.95
CA GLU A 320 -16.50 -4.82 -16.60
C GLU A 320 -16.30 -4.59 -15.10
N TYR A 321 -15.71 -5.56 -14.39
CA TYR A 321 -15.36 -5.48 -12.99
C TYR A 321 -13.85 -5.63 -12.78
N HIS A 322 -13.39 -5.19 -11.62
CA HIS A 322 -11.99 -5.26 -11.19
C HIS A 322 -11.89 -6.02 -9.87
N LEU A 323 -11.32 -7.21 -9.87
CA LEU A 323 -11.10 -7.99 -8.65
C LEU A 323 -9.64 -7.82 -8.22
N ILE A 324 -9.42 -7.40 -6.98
CA ILE A 324 -8.11 -7.36 -6.34
C ILE A 324 -8.13 -8.30 -5.15
N THR A 325 -7.03 -9.01 -4.97
CA THR A 325 -6.84 -9.93 -3.84
C THR A 325 -5.40 -9.83 -3.36
N GLY A 326 -5.17 -10.09 -2.09
CA GLY A 326 -3.83 -10.13 -1.49
C GLY A 326 -3.89 -10.32 0.01
N ASN A 327 -2.74 -10.63 0.61
CA ASN A 327 -2.55 -10.69 2.05
C ASN A 327 -1.90 -9.39 2.55
N SER A 328 -2.47 -8.76 3.56
CA SER A 328 -1.96 -7.50 4.14
C SER A 328 -0.60 -7.62 4.83
N GLY A 329 -0.20 -8.83 5.21
CA GLY A 329 1.10 -9.16 5.77
C GLY A 329 2.17 -9.45 4.70
N ASN A 330 1.82 -9.47 3.42
CA ASN A 330 2.74 -9.71 2.32
C ASN A 330 2.41 -8.87 1.07
N GLU A 331 3.23 -7.88 0.77
CA GLU A 331 3.01 -6.94 -0.34
C GLU A 331 3.18 -7.55 -1.73
N ASP A 332 3.94 -8.63 -1.85
CA ASP A 332 4.15 -9.31 -3.14
C ASP A 332 2.96 -10.21 -3.52
N SER A 333 2.08 -10.51 -2.57
CA SER A 333 0.89 -11.36 -2.75
C SER A 333 -0.26 -10.70 -3.51
N TRP A 334 -0.24 -9.37 -3.66
CA TRP A 334 -1.35 -8.64 -4.26
C TRP A 334 -1.46 -8.90 -5.76
N ARG A 335 -2.67 -9.23 -6.24
CA ARG A 335 -3.01 -9.55 -7.63
C ARG A 335 -4.19 -8.71 -8.12
N TYR A 336 -4.24 -8.48 -9.42
CA TYR A 336 -5.30 -7.75 -10.11
C TYR A 336 -5.90 -8.59 -11.24
N PHE A 337 -7.23 -8.67 -11.26
CA PHE A 337 -8.02 -9.36 -12.26
C PHE A 337 -9.05 -8.39 -12.86
N GLU A 338 -9.32 -8.54 -14.15
CA GLU A 338 -10.29 -7.72 -14.87
C GLU A 338 -11.13 -8.59 -15.80
N ASP A 339 -12.44 -8.59 -15.57
CA ASP A 339 -13.34 -9.34 -16.42
C ASP A 339 -14.72 -8.70 -16.60
N ASN A 340 -15.51 -9.23 -17.53
CA ASN A 340 -16.91 -8.85 -17.69
C ASN A 340 -17.81 -9.87 -17.00
N ILE A 341 -18.91 -9.41 -16.42
CA ILE A 341 -19.97 -10.26 -15.87
C ILE A 341 -21.32 -9.81 -16.38
N SER A 342 -22.19 -10.75 -16.75
CA SER A 342 -23.54 -10.46 -17.29
C SER A 342 -24.64 -10.79 -16.28
N ILE A 343 -25.83 -10.22 -16.47
CA ILE A 343 -26.99 -10.54 -15.62
C ILE A 343 -27.26 -12.05 -15.55
N GLY A 344 -27.42 -12.58 -14.33
CA GLY A 344 -27.64 -14.00 -14.07
C GLY A 344 -26.39 -14.88 -14.14
N GLU A 345 -25.22 -14.30 -14.45
CA GLU A 345 -23.93 -14.97 -14.36
C GLU A 345 -23.37 -14.92 -12.93
N THR A 346 -22.54 -15.90 -12.57
CA THR A 346 -21.70 -15.85 -11.37
C THR A 346 -20.33 -16.38 -11.77
N LYS A 347 -19.28 -15.60 -11.53
CA LYS A 347 -17.91 -16.02 -11.80
C LYS A 347 -17.27 -16.49 -10.50
N PHE A 348 -16.62 -17.64 -10.56
CA PHE A 348 -16.00 -18.25 -9.40
C PHE A 348 -14.47 -18.27 -9.54
N TYR A 349 -13.79 -17.80 -8.50
CA TYR A 349 -12.35 -17.90 -8.33
C TYR A 349 -12.06 -18.71 -7.06
N PHE A 350 -11.04 -19.55 -7.10
CA PHE A 350 -10.54 -20.23 -5.92
C PHE A 350 -9.08 -19.82 -5.72
N PHE A 351 -8.75 -19.37 -4.53
CA PHE A 351 -7.40 -18.97 -4.15
C PHE A 351 -6.87 -19.93 -3.10
N ASP A 352 -5.76 -20.60 -3.40
CA ASP A 352 -4.98 -21.32 -2.41
C ASP A 352 -4.17 -20.30 -1.57
N VAL A 353 -3.98 -20.62 -0.29
CA VAL A 353 -3.28 -19.76 0.67
C VAL A 353 -2.16 -20.56 1.32
N GLU A 354 -0.91 -20.12 1.12
CA GLU A 354 0.29 -20.76 1.68
C GLU A 354 1.28 -19.66 2.09
N GLU A 355 1.86 -19.74 3.30
CA GLU A 355 2.90 -18.79 3.77
C GLU A 355 2.59 -17.29 3.55
N LYS A 356 1.33 -16.87 3.77
CA LYS A 356 0.83 -15.49 3.53
C LYS A 356 0.77 -15.07 2.07
N GLU A 357 0.90 -16.00 1.14
CA GLU A 357 0.68 -15.77 -0.27
C GLU A 357 -0.71 -16.24 -0.68
N MET A 358 -1.21 -15.66 -1.77
CA MET A 358 -2.49 -16.02 -2.36
C MET A 358 -2.28 -16.24 -3.85
N PHE A 359 -2.63 -17.43 -4.34
CA PHE A 359 -2.52 -17.77 -5.76
C PHE A 359 -3.76 -18.50 -6.24
N LEU A 360 -4.06 -18.40 -7.53
CA LEU A 360 -5.21 -19.08 -8.12
C LEU A 360 -5.01 -20.59 -8.07
N GLY A 361 -5.98 -21.29 -7.49
CA GLY A 361 -5.90 -22.72 -7.22
C GLY A 361 -6.37 -23.62 -8.37
N PHE A 362 -5.99 -24.91 -8.24
CA PHE A 362 -6.01 -25.96 -9.27
C PHE A 362 -7.38 -26.22 -9.95
N TRP A 363 -8.49 -25.88 -9.29
CA TRP A 363 -9.83 -26.20 -9.77
C TRP A 363 -10.35 -25.26 -10.87
N THR A 364 -9.48 -24.45 -11.47
CA THR A 364 -9.92 -23.29 -12.24
C THR A 364 -9.32 -23.29 -13.67
N ASP A 365 -10.11 -23.74 -14.66
CA ASP A 365 -10.01 -23.37 -16.10
C ASP A 365 -9.96 -21.83 -16.44
N PRO A 366 -10.33 -20.86 -15.58
CA PRO A 366 -10.27 -19.43 -15.86
C PRO A 366 -8.88 -18.85 -16.12
N VAL A 367 -7.76 -19.41 -15.62
CA VAL A 367 -6.45 -18.74 -15.77
C VAL A 367 -6.00 -18.73 -17.23
N TYR A 368 -6.13 -19.88 -17.90
CA TYR A 368 -5.90 -20.00 -19.34
C TYR A 368 -6.89 -19.15 -20.14
N GLU A 369 -8.14 -19.02 -19.69
CA GLU A 369 -9.11 -18.09 -20.30
C GLU A 369 -8.74 -16.61 -20.12
N LEU A 370 -8.20 -16.22 -18.97
CA LEU A 370 -7.68 -14.87 -18.73
C LEU A 370 -6.47 -14.59 -19.63
N ILE A 371 -5.53 -15.54 -19.74
CA ILE A 371 -4.39 -15.46 -20.65
C ILE A 371 -4.88 -15.32 -22.10
N ARG A 372 -5.83 -16.17 -22.51
CA ARG A 372 -6.40 -16.14 -23.86
C ARG A 372 -7.09 -14.81 -24.16
N LYS A 373 -7.85 -14.27 -23.21
CA LYS A 373 -8.53 -12.98 -23.33
C LYS A 373 -7.52 -11.85 -23.51
N ASP A 374 -6.46 -11.84 -22.72
CA ASP A 374 -5.40 -10.83 -22.79
C ASP A 374 -4.65 -10.91 -24.12
N CYS A 375 -4.36 -12.12 -24.58
CA CYS A 375 -3.76 -12.33 -25.89
C CYS A 375 -4.67 -11.87 -27.03
N ASN A 376 -5.99 -12.06 -26.92
CA ASN A 376 -6.95 -11.51 -27.89
C ASN A 376 -7.02 -9.96 -27.84
N LEU A 377 -7.00 -9.37 -26.65
CA LEU A 377 -6.95 -7.91 -26.50
C LEU A 377 -5.69 -7.32 -27.12
N LEU A 378 -4.54 -7.96 -26.88
CA LEU A 378 -3.28 -7.61 -27.52
C LEU A 378 -3.34 -7.81 -29.03
N LEU A 379 -3.94 -8.90 -29.52
CA LEU A 379 -4.03 -9.18 -30.94
C LEU A 379 -4.89 -8.14 -31.68
N ASN A 380 -5.91 -7.59 -31.01
CA ASN A 380 -6.67 -6.45 -31.53
C ASN A 380 -5.81 -5.18 -31.63
N GLN A 381 -4.87 -4.96 -30.70
CA GLN A 381 -3.95 -3.83 -30.72
C GLN A 381 -2.78 -4.03 -31.71
N TYR A 382 -2.34 -5.28 -31.88
CA TYR A 382 -1.24 -5.68 -32.76
C TYR A 382 -1.72 -6.79 -33.72
N PRO A 383 -2.56 -6.45 -34.73
CA PRO A 383 -3.09 -7.43 -35.65
C PRO A 383 -1.98 -8.21 -36.37
N PHE A 384 -2.18 -9.51 -36.54
CA PHE A 384 -1.29 -10.44 -37.24
C PHE A 384 0.09 -10.68 -36.59
N ASP A 385 0.29 -10.31 -35.32
CA ASP A 385 1.52 -10.69 -34.63
C ASP A 385 1.55 -12.20 -34.35
N GLU A 386 2.56 -12.89 -34.89
CA GLU A 386 2.65 -14.36 -34.83
C GLU A 386 2.74 -14.90 -33.40
N ASP A 387 3.40 -14.17 -32.49
CA ASP A 387 3.51 -14.57 -31.08
C ASP A 387 2.16 -14.46 -30.37
N LEU A 388 1.35 -13.43 -30.70
CA LEU A 388 0.02 -13.28 -30.10
C LEU A 388 -0.99 -14.29 -30.66
N LEU A 389 -0.90 -14.62 -31.96
CA LEU A 389 -1.67 -15.72 -32.54
C LEU A 389 -1.29 -17.04 -31.88
N GLY A 390 0.00 -17.31 -31.70
CA GLY A 390 0.51 -18.45 -30.95
C GLY A 390 0.01 -18.45 -29.51
N CYS A 391 0.02 -17.29 -28.84
CA CYS A 391 -0.48 -17.19 -27.47
C CYS A 391 -1.95 -17.59 -27.32
N VAL A 392 -2.82 -17.13 -28.22
CA VAL A 392 -4.24 -17.52 -28.18
C VAL A 392 -4.40 -19.03 -28.33
N VAL A 393 -3.67 -19.63 -29.28
CA VAL A 393 -3.70 -21.09 -29.51
C VAL A 393 -3.16 -21.86 -28.31
N PHE A 394 -1.98 -21.49 -27.80
CA PHE A 394 -1.36 -22.19 -26.67
C PHE A 394 -2.13 -22.03 -25.36
N ALA A 395 -2.87 -20.92 -25.20
CA ALA A 395 -3.80 -20.75 -24.09
C ALA A 395 -5.02 -21.67 -24.21
N GLU A 396 -5.55 -21.91 -25.43
CA GLU A 396 -6.63 -22.89 -25.65
C GLU A 396 -6.19 -24.34 -25.47
N GLU A 397 -4.91 -24.63 -25.74
CA GLU A 397 -4.30 -25.96 -25.60
C GLU A 397 -3.78 -26.25 -24.18
N ASN A 398 -3.87 -25.28 -23.26
CA ASN A 398 -3.26 -25.32 -21.93
C ASN A 398 -1.75 -25.68 -21.97
N ASN A 399 -0.99 -25.03 -22.86
CA ASN A 399 0.43 -25.30 -23.10
C ASN A 399 1.32 -24.17 -22.54
N SER A 400 1.60 -24.25 -21.24
CA SER A 400 2.38 -23.27 -20.46
C SER A 400 3.80 -23.02 -21.00
N ASP A 401 4.51 -24.07 -21.40
CA ASP A 401 5.87 -23.99 -21.95
C ASP A 401 5.90 -23.14 -23.22
N SER A 402 4.93 -23.34 -24.12
CA SER A 402 4.86 -22.59 -25.37
C SER A 402 4.33 -21.16 -25.15
N LEU A 403 3.45 -20.97 -24.15
CA LEU A 403 3.00 -19.64 -23.72
C LEU A 403 4.15 -18.77 -23.22
N LEU A 404 5.05 -19.34 -22.42
CA LEU A 404 6.26 -18.65 -21.96
C LEU A 404 7.03 -18.05 -23.14
N ASP A 405 7.36 -18.90 -24.12
CA ASP A 405 8.18 -18.49 -25.26
C ASP A 405 7.54 -17.36 -26.07
N VAL A 406 6.25 -17.48 -26.42
CA VAL A 406 5.58 -16.46 -27.25
C VAL A 406 5.32 -15.17 -26.49
N ILE A 407 4.95 -15.22 -25.20
CA ILE A 407 4.69 -14.03 -24.40
C ILE A 407 5.99 -13.22 -24.24
N PHE A 408 7.12 -13.89 -23.93
CA PHE A 408 8.40 -13.20 -23.80
C PHE A 408 8.95 -12.70 -25.14
N SER A 409 8.76 -13.45 -26.23
CA SER A 409 9.13 -13.01 -27.58
C SER A 409 8.35 -11.76 -28.01
N PHE A 410 7.03 -11.73 -27.75
CA PHE A 410 6.19 -10.56 -28.01
C PHE A 410 6.67 -9.34 -27.22
N ARG A 411 6.83 -9.50 -25.90
CA ARG A 411 7.27 -8.43 -24.99
C ARG A 411 8.58 -7.81 -25.44
N LYS A 412 9.56 -8.63 -25.81
CA LYS A 412 10.85 -8.18 -26.34
C LYS A 412 10.70 -7.21 -27.51
N ARG A 413 9.73 -7.44 -28.40
CA ARG A 413 9.58 -6.72 -29.66
C ARG A 413 8.62 -5.52 -29.58
N LYS A 414 7.72 -5.47 -28.60
CA LYS A 414 6.61 -4.52 -28.56
C LYS A 414 6.57 -3.75 -27.25
N LYS A 415 6.42 -2.42 -27.33
CA LYS A 415 6.25 -1.52 -26.17
C LYS A 415 4.82 -1.61 -25.60
N GLU A 416 4.42 -2.79 -25.18
CA GLU A 416 3.16 -3.03 -24.47
C GLU A 416 3.49 -3.62 -23.09
N MET A 417 3.03 -2.96 -22.04
CA MET A 417 3.51 -3.20 -20.67
C MET A 417 2.39 -3.47 -19.68
N VAL A 418 1.14 -3.34 -20.10
CA VAL A 418 -0.05 -3.47 -19.25
C VAL A 418 -0.56 -4.89 -19.38
N LEU A 419 -1.10 -5.24 -20.55
CA LEU A 419 -1.70 -6.54 -20.82
C LEU A 419 -0.64 -7.65 -20.80
N SER A 420 0.53 -7.38 -21.36
CA SER A 420 1.64 -8.33 -21.35
C SER A 420 2.14 -8.66 -19.95
N THR A 421 1.94 -7.77 -18.98
CA THR A 421 2.31 -8.02 -17.57
C THR A 421 1.27 -8.89 -16.90
N ARG A 422 -0.02 -8.63 -17.14
CA ARG A 422 -1.11 -9.49 -16.67
C ARG A 422 -0.94 -10.93 -17.20
N LEU A 423 -0.54 -11.08 -18.46
CA LEU A 423 -0.16 -12.38 -19.05
C LEU A 423 0.95 -13.09 -18.27
N VAL A 424 2.01 -12.35 -17.92
CA VAL A 424 3.16 -12.88 -17.18
C VAL A 424 2.76 -13.29 -15.76
N GLU A 425 1.95 -12.49 -15.07
CA GLU A 425 1.46 -12.80 -13.72
C GLU A 425 0.57 -14.06 -13.73
N ASN A 426 -0.40 -14.13 -14.64
CA ASN A 426 -1.26 -15.30 -14.81
C ASN A 426 -0.47 -16.55 -15.19
N LEU A 427 0.57 -16.42 -16.03
CA LEU A 427 1.44 -17.53 -16.40
C LEU A 427 2.29 -18.02 -15.22
N GLY A 428 2.68 -17.12 -14.31
CA GLY A 428 3.27 -17.48 -13.03
C GLY A 428 2.36 -18.39 -12.21
N ASP A 429 1.06 -18.07 -12.14
CA ASP A 429 0.07 -18.89 -11.44
C ASP A 429 -0.10 -20.27 -12.10
N VAL A 430 -0.13 -20.34 -13.44
CA VAL A 430 -0.15 -21.60 -14.20
C VAL A 430 1.07 -22.46 -13.87
N ILE A 431 2.27 -21.88 -13.92
CA ILE A 431 3.52 -22.59 -13.65
C ILE A 431 3.57 -23.08 -12.19
N ASN A 432 3.16 -22.25 -11.24
CA ASN A 432 3.05 -22.64 -9.83
C ASN A 432 2.14 -23.85 -9.66
N THR A 433 1.00 -23.84 -10.36
CA THR A 433 0.02 -24.92 -10.36
C THR A 433 0.61 -26.20 -10.96
N GLU A 434 1.21 -26.13 -12.15
CA GLU A 434 1.77 -27.30 -12.85
C GLU A 434 3.02 -27.90 -12.18
N LEU A 435 3.78 -27.10 -11.44
CA LEU A 435 5.00 -27.52 -10.75
C LEU A 435 4.75 -28.23 -9.41
N THR A 436 3.51 -28.33 -8.95
CA THR A 436 3.11 -29.11 -7.76
C THR A 436 3.38 -30.61 -7.98
N GLY A 437 4.65 -30.98 -7.79
CA GLY A 437 5.17 -32.33 -8.01
C GLY A 437 6.70 -32.44 -8.07
N THR A 438 7.45 -31.37 -8.36
CA THR A 438 8.93 -31.44 -8.44
C THR A 438 9.75 -30.19 -8.05
N VAL A 439 9.14 -29.01 -7.86
CA VAL A 439 9.82 -27.76 -7.49
C VAL A 439 9.11 -27.15 -6.28
N THR A 440 9.84 -26.60 -5.30
CA THR A 440 9.24 -25.96 -4.13
C THR A 440 8.67 -24.59 -4.50
N TYR A 441 7.55 -24.20 -3.88
CA TYR A 441 6.90 -22.89 -4.03
C TYR A 441 7.90 -21.71 -4.02
N GLU A 442 8.87 -21.78 -3.11
CA GLU A 442 9.95 -20.82 -2.92
C GLU A 442 10.78 -20.56 -4.21
N GLU A 443 11.07 -21.60 -5.00
CA GLU A 443 11.87 -21.45 -6.23
C GLU A 443 11.09 -20.79 -7.38
N ALA A 444 9.77 -20.96 -7.42
CA ALA A 444 8.91 -20.37 -8.43
C ALA A 444 8.58 -18.90 -8.12
N ASP A 445 8.37 -18.58 -6.84
CA ASP A 445 8.22 -17.20 -6.37
C ASP A 445 9.52 -16.38 -6.56
N GLU A 446 10.70 -16.95 -6.24
CA GLU A 446 11.98 -16.27 -6.48
C GLU A 446 12.14 -15.89 -7.97
N LYS A 447 11.75 -16.79 -8.86
CA LYS A 447 11.74 -16.58 -10.31
C LYS A 447 10.79 -15.47 -10.74
N LEU A 448 9.56 -15.46 -10.22
CA LEU A 448 8.58 -14.39 -10.51
C LEU A 448 9.09 -13.03 -10.01
N ARG A 449 9.71 -12.98 -8.82
CA ARG A 449 10.36 -11.76 -8.30
C ARG A 449 11.48 -11.29 -9.22
N GLN A 450 12.36 -12.19 -9.68
CA GLN A 450 13.41 -11.85 -10.64
C GLN A 450 12.84 -11.25 -11.93
N MET A 451 11.73 -11.80 -12.45
CA MET A 451 11.07 -11.26 -13.64
C MET A 451 10.46 -9.86 -13.43
N LYS A 452 9.80 -9.62 -12.29
CA LYS A 452 9.28 -8.29 -11.94
C LYS A 452 10.41 -7.25 -11.90
N ILE A 453 11.55 -7.65 -11.33
CA ILE A 453 12.77 -6.85 -11.28
C ILE A 453 13.33 -6.57 -12.69
N GLU A 454 13.41 -7.57 -13.57
CA GLU A 454 13.88 -7.44 -14.96
C GLU A 454 13.02 -6.49 -15.79
N LYS A 455 11.68 -6.61 -15.69
CA LYS A 455 10.74 -5.71 -16.36
C LYS A 455 11.04 -4.27 -15.99
N SER A 456 11.10 -4.01 -14.68
CA SER A 456 11.32 -2.66 -14.18
C SER A 456 12.70 -2.12 -14.59
N LEU A 457 13.69 -3.01 -14.80
CA LEU A 457 15.00 -2.63 -15.33
C LEU A 457 14.93 -2.17 -16.79
N ILE A 458 14.25 -2.93 -17.63
CA ILE A 458 14.16 -2.67 -19.06
C ILE A 458 13.31 -1.43 -19.34
N ASP A 459 12.27 -1.18 -18.55
CA ASP A 459 11.47 0.05 -18.64
C ASP A 459 12.31 1.29 -18.40
N ARG A 460 13.18 1.27 -17.39
CA ARG A 460 14.02 2.45 -17.11
C ARG A 460 15.12 2.65 -18.14
N ILE A 461 15.74 1.57 -18.64
CA ILE A 461 16.70 1.66 -19.75
C ILE A 461 16.03 2.25 -21.00
N THR A 462 14.82 1.79 -21.32
CA THR A 462 14.02 2.29 -22.44
C THR A 462 13.80 3.79 -22.33
N ARG A 463 13.35 4.29 -21.16
CA ARG A 463 13.18 5.73 -20.92
C ARG A 463 14.47 6.52 -21.01
N LEU A 464 15.58 5.98 -20.48
CA LEU A 464 16.90 6.64 -20.58
C LEU A 464 17.38 6.75 -22.03
N LYS A 465 17.14 5.73 -22.85
CA LYS A 465 17.41 5.79 -24.30
C LYS A 465 16.54 6.86 -24.95
N GLU A 466 15.24 6.87 -24.68
CA GLU A 466 14.29 7.85 -25.22
C GLU A 466 14.65 9.29 -24.83
N ALA A 467 14.98 9.54 -23.55
CA ALA A 467 15.42 10.85 -23.05
C ALA A 467 16.73 11.34 -23.70
N LYS A 468 17.56 10.41 -24.19
CA LYS A 468 18.79 10.69 -24.96
C LYS A 468 18.56 10.75 -26.47
N GLY A 469 17.31 10.69 -26.94
CA GLY A 469 16.96 10.68 -28.36
C GLY A 469 17.36 9.40 -29.09
N GLN A 470 17.62 8.31 -28.37
CA GLN A 470 17.93 6.99 -28.92
C GLN A 470 16.65 6.17 -29.06
N GLN A 471 16.51 5.41 -30.15
CA GLN A 471 15.40 4.47 -30.28
C GLN A 471 15.67 3.21 -29.45
N PRO A 472 14.76 2.83 -28.53
CA PRO A 472 14.86 1.56 -27.82
C PRO A 472 14.59 0.38 -28.77
N ASP A 473 15.34 -0.69 -28.56
CA ASP A 473 15.35 -1.93 -29.35
C ASP A 473 14.77 -3.14 -28.60
N GLN A 474 14.39 -2.97 -27.32
CA GLN A 474 13.83 -4.00 -26.45
C GLN A 474 12.84 -3.39 -25.45
N PHE A 475 11.81 -4.16 -25.08
CA PHE A 475 10.76 -3.76 -24.13
C PHE A 475 10.40 -4.95 -23.20
N GLY A 476 9.98 -4.68 -21.95
CA GLY A 476 9.56 -5.71 -20.98
C GLY A 476 10.64 -6.68 -20.49
N ALA A 477 10.34 -7.54 -19.50
CA ALA A 477 11.26 -8.61 -19.08
C ALA A 477 11.61 -9.53 -20.27
N VAL A 478 12.88 -9.89 -20.43
CA VAL A 478 13.38 -10.82 -21.45
C VAL A 478 13.95 -12.01 -20.70
N SER A 479 13.10 -13.01 -20.46
CA SER A 479 13.36 -14.36 -19.92
C SER A 479 14.41 -14.58 -18.81
N TYR A 480 14.14 -15.58 -17.94
CA TYR A 480 15.02 -16.03 -16.85
C TYR A 480 16.52 -16.18 -17.20
N ARG A 481 16.82 -16.57 -18.45
CA ARG A 481 18.19 -16.86 -18.92
C ARG A 481 18.97 -15.60 -19.29
N TRP A 482 18.30 -14.49 -19.58
CA TRP A 482 18.91 -13.25 -20.08
C TRP A 482 19.25 -12.25 -18.97
N ALA A 483 18.60 -12.34 -17.79
CA ALA A 483 19.00 -11.58 -16.59
C ALA A 483 20.49 -11.71 -16.28
N GLY A 484 21.02 -12.94 -16.32
CA GLY A 484 22.44 -13.20 -16.08
C GLY A 484 23.36 -12.56 -17.13
N ILE A 485 22.90 -12.41 -18.38
CA ILE A 485 23.70 -11.82 -19.47
C ILE A 485 23.70 -10.29 -19.38
N LEU A 486 22.55 -9.67 -19.07
CA LEU A 486 22.43 -8.22 -18.89
C LEU A 486 23.24 -7.71 -17.69
N LEU A 487 23.24 -8.44 -16.57
CA LEU A 487 24.04 -8.12 -15.38
C LEU A 487 25.56 -8.19 -15.60
N LEU A 488 26.01 -8.99 -16.59
CA LEU A 488 27.42 -9.11 -16.97
C LEU A 488 27.85 -8.09 -18.05
N SER A 489 26.89 -7.33 -18.60
CA SER A 489 27.10 -6.38 -19.71
C SER A 489 27.18 -4.91 -19.29
N ILE A 490 27.02 -4.64 -18.00
CA ILE A 490 27.22 -3.34 -17.32
C ILE A 490 28.51 -3.44 -16.51
#